data_AF-A0A1Y1KA86-F1
#
_entry.id   AF-A0A1Y1KA86-F1
#
_cell.length_a   1.000
_cell.length_b   1.000
_cell.length_c   1.000
_cell.angle_alpha   90.00
_cell.angle_beta   90.00
_cell.angle_gamma   90.00
#
_symmetry.space_group_name_H-M   'P 1'
#
loop_
_entity.id
_entity.type
_entity.pdbx_description
1 polymer ?
#
loop_
_entity_poly.entity_id
_entity_poly.type
_entity_poly.pdbx_seq_one_letter_code
_entity_poly.pdbx_strand_id
1 'polypeptide(L)'
;MHLLRHDYIPAGCLGVSFDDSNITKETWDTINLKVWRSFRHHSSLDQFDDKQVRADHDHLPINVQERLFQLQFLQLASLLFKSQWIDLEFCVHEDGSYGTVRVYLLPDDAYRGLIDRTSLSLKKSRHRLLHLLDYSTDAWEGNTFACVDGSSPLRGDNVAGDENESLLQVFNNIPSPNPATDLVTDAYAQDSMNDILEHTIPGVTTELYAYQRRSIAVMVQKEAEPSKVLDPRLIAIDGHDGTPWYTDPVAGTILREPRYYDGVCGGILAEEMGSGKTIICLALILATRNLPTRPPELYRGISCPERTKIASLADMAAACATR
;
A
#
# COMPACT_ATOMS: atom_id res chain seq x y z
N MET A 1 -14.73 -12.42 -20.73
CA MET A 1 -13.27 -12.24 -20.63
C MET A 1 -12.78 -13.17 -19.55
N HIS A 2 -11.77 -13.98 -19.81
CA HIS A 2 -11.15 -14.83 -18.80
C HIS A 2 -10.05 -14.00 -18.12
N LEU A 3 -10.13 -13.84 -16.80
CA LEU A 3 -9.04 -13.29 -16.00
C LEU A 3 -7.87 -14.28 -16.09
N LEU A 4 -6.66 -13.77 -16.28
CA LEU A 4 -5.46 -14.59 -16.37
C LEU A 4 -4.73 -14.55 -15.03
N ARG A 5 -3.97 -15.60 -14.69
CA ARG A 5 -3.28 -15.71 -13.39
C ARG A 5 -2.38 -14.50 -13.08
N HIS A 6 -1.76 -13.88 -14.09
CA HIS A 6 -0.91 -12.70 -13.90
C HIS A 6 -1.66 -11.44 -13.44
N ASP A 7 -2.98 -11.43 -13.57
CA ASP A 7 -3.83 -10.33 -13.08
C ASP A 7 -4.00 -10.37 -11.56
N TYR A 8 -3.75 -11.52 -10.94
CA TYR A 8 -3.83 -11.72 -9.51
C TYR A 8 -2.48 -11.54 -8.83
N ILE A 9 -2.52 -11.14 -7.56
CA ILE A 9 -1.36 -11.00 -6.68
C ILE A 9 -1.15 -12.31 -5.93
N PRO A 10 0.05 -12.93 -5.99
CA PRO A 10 0.38 -14.10 -5.18
C PRO A 10 0.56 -13.65 -3.71
N ALA A 11 -0.51 -13.78 -2.93
CA ALA A 11 -0.59 -13.11 -1.63
C ALA A 11 -0.11 -13.98 -0.47
N GLY A 12 -0.52 -15.25 -0.43
CA GLY A 12 -0.20 -16.14 0.69
C GLY A 12 -0.86 -17.51 0.56
N CYS A 13 -0.74 -18.31 1.60
CA CYS A 13 -1.15 -19.71 1.58
C CYS A 13 -1.97 -20.13 2.80
N LEU A 14 -2.68 -21.25 2.67
CA LEU A 14 -3.48 -21.89 3.71
C LEU A 14 -3.08 -23.37 3.82
N GLY A 15 -2.86 -23.83 5.04
CA GLY A 15 -2.56 -25.23 5.32
C GLY A 15 -3.81 -26.09 5.39
N VAL A 16 -3.74 -27.29 4.82
CA VAL A 16 -4.79 -28.32 4.91
C VAL A 16 -4.15 -29.59 5.45
N SER A 17 -4.53 -29.99 6.66
CA SER A 17 -4.13 -31.29 7.20
C SER A 17 -4.87 -32.42 6.46
N PHE A 18 -4.19 -33.54 6.21
CA PHE A 18 -4.83 -34.72 5.62
C PHE A 18 -6.04 -35.18 6.46
N ASP A 19 -5.89 -35.21 7.79
CA ASP A 19 -6.92 -35.68 8.72
C ASP A 19 -8.21 -34.86 8.64
N ASP A 20 -8.08 -33.55 8.35
CA ASP A 20 -9.22 -32.64 8.25
C ASP A 20 -9.88 -32.68 6.86
N SER A 21 -9.12 -33.10 5.84
CA SER A 21 -9.49 -32.96 4.43
C SER A 21 -10.66 -33.84 3.98
N ASN A 22 -11.00 -34.90 4.72
CA ASN A 22 -12.00 -35.92 4.36
C ASN A 22 -11.80 -36.52 2.94
N ILE A 23 -10.58 -36.42 2.37
CA ILE A 23 -10.21 -37.00 1.08
C ILE A 23 -9.71 -38.43 1.31
N THR A 24 -10.06 -39.37 0.45
CA THR A 24 -9.57 -40.75 0.59
C THR A 24 -8.06 -40.80 0.37
N LYS A 25 -7.36 -41.60 1.18
CA LYS A 25 -5.90 -41.75 1.11
C LYS A 25 -5.41 -42.14 -0.30
N GLU A 26 -6.17 -42.99 -0.98
CA GLU A 26 -5.91 -43.34 -2.39
C GLU A 26 -5.95 -42.10 -3.30
N THR A 27 -6.92 -41.21 -3.16
CA THR A 27 -7.03 -39.98 -3.96
C THR A 27 -5.93 -38.98 -3.60
N TRP A 28 -5.55 -38.91 -2.33
CA TRP A 28 -4.49 -38.01 -1.83
C TRP A 28 -3.10 -38.43 -2.31
N ASP A 29 -2.80 -39.73 -2.30
CA ASP A 29 -1.50 -40.30 -2.68
C ASP A 29 -1.37 -40.57 -4.20
N THR A 30 -2.48 -40.90 -4.88
CA THR A 30 -2.46 -41.35 -6.29
C THR A 30 -2.55 -40.21 -7.29
N ILE A 31 -3.09 -39.06 -6.90
CA ILE A 31 -3.23 -37.93 -7.83
C ILE A 31 -1.88 -37.20 -7.90
N ASN A 32 -1.54 -36.74 -9.10
CA ASN A 32 -0.45 -35.79 -9.40
C ASN A 32 -0.61 -34.42 -8.69
N LEU A 33 -0.92 -34.42 -7.39
CA LEU A 33 -1.05 -33.29 -6.48
C LEU A 33 0.31 -32.87 -5.90
N LYS A 34 1.38 -33.62 -6.16
CA LYS A 34 2.77 -33.17 -5.92
C LYS A 34 3.22 -32.06 -6.89
N VAL A 35 2.33 -31.65 -7.79
CA VAL A 35 2.49 -30.52 -8.71
C VAL A 35 1.35 -29.57 -8.42
N TRP A 36 1.63 -28.26 -8.43
CA TRP A 36 0.62 -27.21 -8.26
C TRP A 36 -0.49 -27.34 -9.30
N ARG A 37 -1.74 -27.49 -8.86
CA ARG A 37 -2.93 -27.57 -9.72
C ARG A 37 -3.89 -26.43 -9.42
N SER A 38 -4.44 -25.83 -10.47
CA SER A 38 -5.39 -24.73 -10.39
C SER A 38 -6.81 -25.21 -10.11
N PHE A 39 -7.60 -24.40 -9.40
CA PHE A 39 -9.03 -24.68 -9.21
C PHE A 39 -9.82 -24.36 -10.49
N ARG A 40 -10.89 -25.10 -10.76
CA ARG A 40 -11.75 -24.87 -11.93
C ARG A 40 -12.89 -23.91 -11.58
N HIS A 41 -13.02 -22.83 -12.35
CA HIS A 41 -14.27 -22.07 -12.39
C HIS A 41 -15.30 -22.87 -13.19
N HIS A 42 -16.45 -23.18 -12.58
CA HIS A 42 -17.52 -23.87 -13.29
C HIS A 42 -18.18 -22.87 -14.25
N SER A 43 -17.76 -22.84 -15.51
CA SER A 43 -18.43 -22.07 -16.54
C SER A 43 -19.47 -22.96 -17.22
N SER A 44 -20.71 -22.49 -17.32
CA SER A 44 -21.81 -23.20 -17.99
C SER A 44 -21.64 -23.31 -19.52
N LEU A 45 -20.52 -22.83 -20.07
CA LEU A 45 -20.18 -22.84 -21.49
C LEU A 45 -19.19 -23.96 -21.88
N ASP A 46 -18.60 -24.68 -20.92
CA ASP A 46 -17.59 -25.72 -21.17
C ASP A 46 -18.17 -27.06 -21.68
N GLN A 47 -19.45 -27.10 -22.08
CA GLN A 47 -20.09 -28.31 -22.61
C GLN A 47 -19.82 -28.57 -24.10
N PHE A 48 -19.16 -27.66 -24.82
CA PHE A 48 -19.03 -27.74 -26.29
C PHE A 48 -17.66 -27.31 -26.85
N ASP A 49 -16.53 -27.79 -26.32
CA ASP A 49 -15.27 -27.69 -27.08
C ASP A 49 -14.37 -28.92 -26.90
N ASP A 50 -14.09 -29.59 -28.03
CA ASP A 50 -13.36 -30.85 -28.19
C ASP A 50 -11.82 -30.71 -27.97
N LYS A 51 -11.39 -29.61 -27.34
CA LYS A 51 -10.00 -29.28 -27.01
C LYS A 51 -9.58 -29.67 -25.58
N GLN A 52 -10.46 -30.36 -24.84
CA GLN A 52 -10.30 -30.65 -23.41
C GLN A 52 -9.18 -31.64 -23.03
N VAL A 53 -8.60 -32.40 -23.96
CA VAL A 53 -7.64 -33.47 -23.60
C VAL A 53 -6.27 -32.94 -23.13
N ARG A 54 -5.91 -31.67 -23.42
CA ARG A 54 -4.61 -31.10 -22.98
C ARG A 54 -4.70 -30.19 -21.74
N ALA A 55 -5.88 -29.67 -21.40
CA ALA A 55 -6.07 -28.75 -20.27
C ALA A 55 -6.44 -29.45 -18.95
N ASP A 56 -6.75 -30.75 -19.00
CA ASP A 56 -7.29 -31.50 -17.86
C ASP A 56 -6.23 -31.84 -16.81
N HIS A 57 -4.94 -31.80 -17.18
CA HIS A 57 -3.85 -32.08 -16.25
C HIS A 57 -3.61 -30.92 -15.28
N ASP A 58 -3.71 -29.66 -15.71
CA ASP A 58 -3.32 -28.50 -14.88
C ASP A 58 -4.33 -28.15 -13.79
N HIS A 59 -5.51 -28.76 -13.83
CA HIS A 59 -6.61 -28.44 -12.93
C HIS A 59 -6.92 -29.56 -11.95
N LEU A 60 -7.36 -29.17 -10.75
CA LEU A 60 -7.76 -30.10 -9.70
C LEU A 60 -8.97 -30.95 -10.14
N PRO A 61 -9.02 -32.23 -9.78
CA PRO A 61 -10.22 -33.05 -9.95
C PRO A 61 -11.41 -32.48 -9.15
N ILE A 62 -12.60 -32.52 -9.76
CA ILE A 62 -13.82 -31.88 -9.23
C ILE A 62 -14.19 -32.42 -7.84
N ASN A 63 -14.04 -33.73 -7.64
CA ASN A 63 -14.30 -34.39 -6.36
C ASN A 63 -13.40 -33.87 -5.23
N VAL A 64 -12.13 -33.58 -5.52
CA VAL A 64 -11.19 -33.03 -4.55
C VAL A 64 -11.53 -31.56 -4.27
N GLN A 65 -11.83 -30.79 -5.31
CA GLN A 65 -12.21 -29.38 -5.20
C GLN A 65 -13.44 -29.18 -4.31
N GLU A 66 -14.48 -29.99 -4.51
CA GLU A 66 -15.71 -29.93 -3.70
C GLU A 66 -15.46 -30.27 -2.23
N ARG A 67 -14.57 -31.24 -1.95
CA ARG A 67 -14.19 -31.61 -0.58
C ARG A 67 -13.38 -30.51 0.10
N LEU A 68 -12.44 -29.89 -0.59
CA LEU A 68 -11.69 -28.76 -0.06
C LEU A 68 -12.64 -27.58 0.28
N PHE A 69 -13.62 -27.30 -0.56
CA PHE A 69 -14.61 -26.24 -0.27
C PHE A 69 -15.60 -26.56 0.87
N GLN A 70 -15.69 -27.82 1.31
CA GLN A 70 -16.48 -28.18 2.50
C GLN A 70 -15.78 -27.77 3.80
N LEU A 71 -14.44 -27.60 3.80
CA LEU A 71 -13.67 -27.20 4.96
C LEU A 71 -14.05 -25.80 5.44
N GLN A 72 -14.29 -25.64 6.73
CA GLN A 72 -14.85 -24.41 7.33
C GLN A 72 -14.04 -23.15 7.00
N PHE A 73 -12.71 -23.25 7.01
CA PHE A 73 -11.82 -22.13 6.70
C PHE A 73 -11.75 -21.82 5.19
N LEU A 74 -11.98 -22.81 4.32
CA LEU A 74 -12.02 -22.64 2.86
C LEU A 74 -13.41 -22.26 2.33
N GLN A 75 -14.47 -22.35 3.13
CA GLN A 75 -15.79 -21.86 2.72
C GLN A 75 -15.76 -20.37 2.33
N LEU A 76 -15.01 -19.55 3.08
CA LEU A 76 -14.79 -18.13 2.75
C LEU A 76 -14.09 -17.97 1.40
N ALA A 77 -13.02 -18.74 1.17
CA ALA A 77 -12.30 -18.75 -0.09
C ALA A 77 -13.19 -19.22 -1.25
N SER A 78 -14.06 -20.21 -1.03
CA SER A 78 -14.98 -20.72 -2.06
C SER A 78 -15.96 -19.66 -2.56
N LEU A 79 -16.46 -18.79 -1.66
CA LEU A 79 -17.37 -17.69 -2.02
C LEU A 79 -16.63 -16.65 -2.88
N LEU A 80 -15.43 -16.28 -2.46
CA LEU A 80 -14.58 -15.32 -3.15
C LEU A 80 -14.09 -15.85 -4.51
N PHE A 81 -13.81 -17.14 -4.61
CA PHE A 81 -13.41 -17.80 -5.85
C PHE A 81 -14.57 -17.82 -6.85
N LYS A 82 -15.79 -18.17 -6.41
CA LYS A 82 -16.99 -18.13 -7.26
C LYS A 82 -17.32 -16.72 -7.77
N SER A 83 -17.04 -15.69 -6.97
CA SER A 83 -17.22 -14.29 -7.36
C SER A 83 -16.03 -13.70 -8.14
N GLN A 84 -14.99 -14.49 -8.45
CA GLN A 84 -13.77 -14.07 -9.17
C GLN A 84 -12.91 -13.04 -8.41
N TRP A 85 -13.02 -12.98 -7.08
CA TRP A 85 -12.19 -12.10 -6.26
C TRP A 85 -10.83 -12.70 -5.91
N ILE A 86 -10.73 -14.03 -5.98
CA ILE A 86 -9.49 -14.77 -5.77
C ILE A 86 -9.39 -15.90 -6.79
N ASP A 87 -8.17 -16.37 -6.97
CA ASP A 87 -7.84 -17.60 -7.67
C ASP A 87 -7.00 -18.48 -6.73
N LEU A 88 -7.03 -19.80 -6.95
CA LEU A 88 -6.49 -20.79 -6.02
C LEU A 88 -5.64 -21.84 -6.73
N GLU A 89 -4.60 -22.32 -6.04
CA GLU A 89 -3.85 -23.54 -6.40
C GLU A 89 -3.73 -24.45 -5.20
N PHE A 90 -3.60 -25.75 -5.45
CA PHE A 90 -3.38 -26.74 -4.41
C PHE A 90 -2.25 -27.67 -4.77
N CYS A 91 -1.44 -28.01 -3.77
CA CYS A 91 -0.38 -28.99 -3.84
C CYS A 91 -0.33 -29.79 -2.52
N VAL A 92 0.08 -31.05 -2.59
CA VAL A 92 0.30 -31.93 -1.44
C VAL A 92 1.80 -32.09 -1.22
N HIS A 93 2.23 -32.01 0.04
CA HIS A 93 3.63 -32.18 0.42
C HIS A 93 4.17 -33.56 0.03
N GLU A 94 5.49 -33.69 -0.15
CA GLU A 94 6.13 -34.94 -0.61
C GLU A 94 5.81 -36.15 0.28
N ASP A 95 5.71 -35.92 1.59
CA ASP A 95 5.40 -36.91 2.61
C ASP A 95 3.90 -37.26 2.73
N GLY A 96 3.03 -36.53 2.01
CA GLY A 96 1.58 -36.72 2.06
C GLY A 96 0.94 -36.33 3.40
N SER A 97 1.69 -35.72 4.32
CA SER A 97 1.20 -35.34 5.65
C SER A 97 0.24 -34.15 5.64
N TYR A 98 0.45 -33.20 4.73
CA TYR A 98 -0.38 -32.01 4.58
C TYR A 98 -0.40 -31.51 3.13
N GLY A 99 -1.35 -30.63 2.84
CA GLY A 99 -1.42 -29.89 1.58
C GLY A 99 -1.44 -28.39 1.82
N THR A 100 -1.04 -27.65 0.79
CA THR A 100 -0.97 -26.19 0.79
C THR A 100 -1.87 -25.66 -0.30
N VAL A 101 -2.76 -24.73 0.07
CA VAL A 101 -3.57 -23.95 -0.87
C VAL A 101 -2.92 -22.58 -1.05
N ARG A 102 -2.46 -22.25 -2.25
CA ARG A 102 -2.02 -20.89 -2.60
C ARG A 102 -3.22 -20.03 -2.94
N VAL A 103 -3.22 -18.82 -2.41
CA VAL A 103 -4.28 -17.83 -2.61
C VAL A 103 -3.73 -16.68 -3.42
N TYR A 104 -4.34 -16.46 -4.58
CA TYR A 104 -4.07 -15.35 -5.47
C TYR A 104 -5.19 -14.32 -5.35
N LEU A 105 -4.87 -13.10 -4.94
CA LEU A 105 -5.86 -12.06 -4.66
C LEU A 105 -6.03 -11.15 -5.87
N LEU A 106 -7.26 -10.84 -6.25
CA LEU A 106 -7.47 -9.85 -7.30
C LEU A 106 -7.38 -8.42 -6.74
N PRO A 107 -6.47 -7.58 -7.25
CA PRO A 107 -6.35 -6.17 -6.85
C PRO A 107 -7.64 -5.37 -7.06
N ASP A 108 -7.96 -4.45 -6.14
CA ASP A 108 -9.10 -3.53 -6.22
C ASP A 108 -8.89 -2.40 -7.24
N ASP A 109 -7.65 -2.16 -7.65
CA ASP A 109 -7.27 -1.21 -8.70
C ASP A 109 -7.36 -1.79 -10.11
N ALA A 110 -7.42 -3.11 -10.29
CA ALA A 110 -7.62 -3.77 -11.58
C ALA A 110 -9.11 -3.95 -11.93
N TYR A 111 -9.46 -4.12 -13.21
CA TYR A 111 -10.83 -4.48 -13.69
C TYR A 111 -11.99 -3.65 -13.11
N ARG A 112 -11.77 -2.35 -12.88
CA ARG A 112 -12.79 -1.45 -12.34
C ARG A 112 -14.03 -1.45 -13.24
N GLY A 113 -15.19 -1.75 -12.66
CA GLY A 113 -16.48 -1.80 -13.36
C GLY A 113 -16.85 -3.15 -13.98
N LEU A 114 -15.92 -4.10 -14.10
CA LEU A 114 -16.20 -5.45 -14.61
C LEU A 114 -16.56 -6.43 -13.49
N ILE A 115 -15.97 -6.26 -12.31
CA ILE A 115 -16.21 -7.11 -11.14
C ILE A 115 -16.97 -6.29 -10.10
N ASP A 116 -18.08 -6.83 -9.61
CA ASP A 116 -18.86 -6.18 -8.57
C ASP A 116 -18.10 -6.21 -7.24
N ARG A 117 -17.68 -5.02 -6.80
CA ARG A 117 -17.02 -4.75 -5.53
C ARG A 117 -17.92 -4.03 -4.51
N THR A 118 -19.22 -3.99 -4.75
CA THR A 118 -20.17 -3.30 -3.85
C THR A 118 -20.62 -4.18 -2.68
N SER A 119 -20.53 -5.50 -2.83
CA SER A 119 -21.01 -6.47 -1.85
C SER A 119 -20.22 -6.43 -0.53
N LEU A 120 -20.90 -6.04 0.55
CA LEU A 120 -20.31 -5.96 1.89
C LEU A 120 -19.96 -7.34 2.47
N SER A 121 -20.69 -8.38 2.10
CA SER A 121 -20.42 -9.75 2.54
C SER A 121 -19.08 -10.26 1.99
N LEU A 122 -18.80 -10.07 0.70
CA LEU A 122 -17.54 -10.49 0.08
C LEU A 122 -16.36 -9.70 0.64
N LYS A 123 -16.52 -8.39 0.88
CA LYS A 123 -15.49 -7.58 1.58
C LYS A 123 -15.17 -8.14 2.96
N LYS A 124 -16.19 -8.47 3.77
CA LYS A 124 -15.99 -9.08 5.08
C LYS A 124 -15.30 -10.45 4.99
N SER A 125 -15.70 -11.28 4.03
CA SER A 125 -15.07 -12.58 3.80
C SER A 125 -13.60 -12.44 3.38
N ARG A 126 -13.29 -11.50 2.49
CA ARG A 126 -11.92 -11.19 2.06
C ARG A 126 -11.07 -10.68 3.21
N HIS A 127 -11.58 -9.72 3.98
CA HIS A 127 -10.89 -9.21 5.16
C HIS A 127 -10.58 -10.33 6.16
N ARG A 128 -11.53 -11.23 6.43
CA ARG A 128 -11.28 -12.42 7.26
C ARG A 128 -10.23 -13.34 6.65
N LEU A 129 -10.28 -13.57 5.33
CA LEU A 129 -9.31 -14.41 4.62
C LEU A 129 -7.90 -13.84 4.77
N LEU A 130 -7.70 -12.53 4.60
CA LEU A 130 -6.39 -11.88 4.74
C LEU A 130 -5.72 -12.17 6.09
N HIS A 131 -6.49 -12.18 7.18
CA HIS A 131 -5.99 -12.49 8.53
C HIS A 131 -5.74 -13.99 8.78
N LEU A 132 -6.18 -14.86 7.88
CA LEU A 132 -5.97 -16.32 7.95
C LEU A 132 -4.84 -16.80 7.04
N LEU A 133 -4.31 -15.93 6.17
CA LEU A 133 -3.22 -16.30 5.27
C LEU A 133 -1.88 -16.35 6.00
N ASP A 134 -1.08 -17.35 5.64
CA ASP A 134 0.35 -17.39 5.90
C ASP A 134 1.08 -16.72 4.72
N TYR A 135 2.00 -15.80 5.04
CA TYR A 135 2.77 -14.99 4.08
C TYR A 135 4.23 -15.47 3.95
N SER A 136 4.59 -16.60 4.59
CA SER A 136 5.95 -17.16 4.54
C SER A 136 6.30 -17.71 3.15
N THR A 137 7.52 -17.44 2.68
CA THR A 137 8.04 -17.98 1.42
C THR A 137 8.15 -19.51 1.46
N ASP A 138 8.56 -20.07 2.60
CA ASP A 138 8.72 -21.52 2.76
C ASP A 138 7.37 -22.25 2.66
N ALA A 139 6.33 -21.64 3.25
CA ALA A 139 4.98 -22.16 3.18
C ALA A 139 4.40 -22.02 1.76
N TRP A 140 4.69 -20.92 1.08
CA TRP A 140 4.29 -20.72 -0.32
C TRP A 140 4.91 -21.76 -1.25
N GLU A 141 6.20 -22.07 -1.08
CA GLU A 141 6.88 -23.14 -1.85
C GLU A 141 6.37 -24.54 -1.51
N GLY A 142 5.71 -24.69 -0.36
CA GLY A 142 5.18 -25.96 0.14
C GLY A 142 6.21 -26.75 0.95
N ASN A 143 7.29 -26.12 1.43
CA ASN A 143 8.33 -26.76 2.23
C ASN A 143 7.91 -26.90 3.71
N THR A 144 7.01 -26.02 4.17
CA THR A 144 6.49 -26.01 5.55
C THR A 144 4.96 -26.03 5.55
N PHE A 145 4.38 -26.50 6.65
CA PHE A 145 2.94 -26.43 6.85
C PHE A 145 2.52 -24.97 7.03
N ALA A 146 1.66 -24.47 6.14
CA ALA A 146 1.15 -23.12 6.20
C ALA A 146 0.31 -22.92 7.47
N CYS A 147 0.79 -22.04 8.34
CA CYS A 147 0.27 -21.77 9.67
C CYS A 147 0.09 -20.26 9.82
N VAL A 148 -0.98 -19.83 10.47
CA VAL A 148 -1.11 -18.43 10.87
C VAL A 148 -0.16 -18.18 12.03
N ASP A 149 1.12 -18.04 11.72
CA ASP A 149 2.14 -17.66 12.68
C ASP A 149 1.91 -16.20 13.12
N GLY A 150 2.49 -15.84 14.27
CA GLY A 150 2.48 -14.45 14.77
C GLY A 150 3.19 -13.45 13.85
N SER A 151 3.80 -13.91 12.76
CA SER A 151 4.55 -13.15 11.76
C SER A 151 3.69 -12.54 10.63
N SER A 152 2.36 -12.63 10.71
CA SER A 152 1.51 -12.00 9.69
C SER A 152 1.80 -10.49 9.62
N PRO A 153 2.11 -9.93 8.43
CA PRO A 153 2.33 -8.49 8.26
C PRO A 153 1.10 -7.64 8.61
N LEU A 154 -0.06 -8.31 8.78
CA LEU A 154 -1.32 -7.72 9.18
C LEU A 154 -1.59 -7.79 10.69
N ARG A 155 -0.78 -8.53 11.47
CA ARG A 155 -1.00 -8.77 12.90
C ARG A 155 -0.11 -7.96 13.85
N GLY A 156 1.03 -7.45 13.42
CA GLY A 156 1.84 -6.63 14.33
C GLY A 156 3.23 -6.34 13.78
N ASP A 157 3.48 -5.04 13.55
CA ASP A 157 4.75 -4.30 13.62
C ASP A 157 4.72 -3.07 12.70
N ASN A 158 3.91 -3.10 11.63
CA ASN A 158 3.81 -1.99 10.65
C ASN A 158 2.50 -1.18 10.72
N VAL A 159 1.54 -1.61 11.55
CA VAL A 159 0.47 -0.72 12.04
C VAL A 159 1.03 -0.09 13.31
N ALA A 160 1.07 1.24 13.36
CA ALA A 160 1.60 2.00 14.48
C ALA A 160 1.27 1.38 15.85
N GLY A 161 2.32 0.94 16.55
CA GLY A 161 2.31 0.54 17.95
C GLY A 161 1.85 -0.90 18.20
N ASP A 162 2.56 -1.57 19.11
CA ASP A 162 2.03 -2.68 19.91
C ASP A 162 0.57 -2.36 20.31
N GLU A 163 -0.34 -3.34 20.38
CA GLU A 163 -1.76 -3.09 20.74
C GLU A 163 -1.91 -2.39 22.13
N ASN A 164 -0.80 -2.22 22.85
CA ASN A 164 -0.66 -1.54 24.12
C ASN A 164 -0.07 -0.11 24.07
N GLU A 165 0.35 0.41 22.90
CA GLU A 165 0.85 1.77 22.81
C GLU A 165 -0.29 2.79 22.88
N SER A 166 -0.33 3.55 23.97
CA SER A 166 -1.23 4.69 24.11
C SER A 166 -0.89 5.77 23.07
N LEU A 167 -1.89 6.47 22.53
CA LEU A 167 -1.68 7.65 21.68
C LEU A 167 -0.73 8.68 22.30
N LEU A 168 -0.71 8.77 23.64
CA LEU A 168 0.22 9.63 24.36
C LEU A 168 1.67 9.12 24.27
N GLN A 169 1.88 7.81 24.32
CA GLN A 169 3.22 7.21 24.14
C GLN A 169 3.70 7.41 22.70
N VAL A 170 2.83 7.17 21.72
CA VAL A 170 3.12 7.46 20.30
C VAL A 170 3.52 8.93 20.15
N PHE A 171 2.74 9.86 20.71
CA PHE A 171 3.03 11.30 20.66
C PHE A 171 4.38 11.65 21.29
N ASN A 172 4.70 11.08 22.45
CA ASN A 172 5.96 11.34 23.15
C ASN A 172 7.19 10.72 22.45
N ASN A 173 6.97 9.69 21.62
CA ASN A 173 8.02 9.01 20.87
C ASN A 173 8.18 9.56 19.43
N ILE A 174 7.43 10.60 19.04
CA ILE A 174 7.61 11.24 17.73
C ILE A 174 9.05 11.79 17.64
N PRO A 175 9.83 11.40 16.62
CA PRO A 175 11.19 11.87 16.48
C PRO A 175 11.22 13.38 16.23
N SER A 176 12.30 14.02 16.68
CA SER A 176 12.51 15.44 16.36
C SER A 176 12.54 15.68 14.85
N PRO A 177 12.06 16.84 14.37
CA PRO A 177 12.08 17.17 12.95
C PRO A 177 13.47 17.02 12.34
N ASN A 178 13.55 16.33 11.20
CA ASN A 178 14.80 16.10 10.47
C ASN A 178 14.71 16.73 9.08
N PRO A 179 15.15 18.00 8.92
CA PRO A 179 15.08 18.69 7.64
C PRO A 179 16.06 18.09 6.62
N ALA A 180 15.59 17.91 5.40
CA ALA A 180 16.36 17.38 4.27
C ALA A 180 16.46 18.46 3.19
N THR A 181 17.52 19.26 3.24
CA THR A 181 17.75 20.40 2.33
C THR A 181 18.01 19.96 0.89
N ASP A 182 18.52 18.74 0.71
CA ASP A 182 18.83 18.11 -0.57
C ASP A 182 17.60 17.73 -1.39
N LEU A 183 16.44 17.57 -0.74
CA LEU A 183 15.18 17.25 -1.41
C LEU A 183 14.48 18.47 -2.00
N VAL A 184 14.91 19.69 -1.65
CA VAL A 184 14.27 20.94 -2.10
C VAL A 184 14.89 21.39 -3.41
N THR A 185 14.05 21.47 -4.44
CA THR A 185 14.48 21.87 -5.79
C THR A 185 14.65 23.39 -5.94
N ASP A 186 13.93 24.19 -5.15
CA ASP A 186 14.01 25.64 -5.18
C ASP A 186 15.25 26.14 -4.41
N ALA A 187 16.22 26.67 -5.15
CA ALA A 187 17.48 27.18 -4.60
C ALA A 187 17.27 28.25 -3.51
N TYR A 188 16.28 29.13 -3.66
CA TYR A 188 16.03 30.17 -2.65
C TYR A 188 15.48 29.60 -1.35
N ALA A 189 14.62 28.58 -1.44
CA ALA A 189 14.13 27.88 -0.26
C ALA A 189 15.24 27.06 0.40
N GLN A 190 16.11 26.44 -0.39
CA GLN A 190 17.28 25.70 0.10
C GLN A 190 18.26 26.63 0.84
N ASP A 191 18.58 27.79 0.27
CA ASP A 191 19.40 28.82 0.93
C ASP A 191 18.77 29.28 2.25
N SER A 192 17.45 29.55 2.24
CA SER A 192 16.72 29.91 3.45
C SER A 192 16.78 28.81 4.52
N MET A 193 16.67 27.53 4.14
CA MET A 193 16.81 26.42 5.08
C MET A 193 18.23 26.35 5.67
N ASN A 194 19.26 26.54 4.85
CA ASN A 194 20.65 26.58 5.33
C ASN A 194 20.86 27.74 6.32
N ASP A 195 20.34 28.93 6.01
CA ASP A 195 20.41 30.08 6.91
C ASP A 195 19.71 29.82 8.25
N ILE A 196 18.53 29.18 8.21
CA ILE A 196 17.81 28.76 9.43
C ILE A 196 18.67 27.80 10.25
N LEU A 197 19.28 26.80 9.59
CA LEU A 197 20.10 25.79 10.25
C LEU A 197 21.41 26.38 10.80
N GLU A 198 21.97 27.42 10.19
CA GLU A 198 23.17 28.11 10.66
C GLU A 198 22.89 29.25 11.67
N HIS A 199 21.61 29.49 12.00
CA HIS A 199 21.14 30.60 12.84
C HIS A 199 21.41 32.00 12.26
N THR A 200 21.43 32.14 10.95
CA THR A 200 21.73 33.41 10.26
C THR A 200 20.48 34.13 9.79
N ILE A 201 19.30 33.80 10.33
CA ILE A 201 18.01 34.38 9.91
C ILE A 201 17.99 35.91 10.13
N PRO A 202 17.90 36.72 9.06
CA PRO A 202 17.93 38.17 9.18
C PRO A 202 16.74 38.71 10.00
N GLY A 203 17.03 39.50 11.02
CA GLY A 203 16.03 40.16 11.87
C GLY A 203 15.57 39.35 13.08
N VAL A 204 16.01 38.10 13.23
CA VAL A 204 15.84 37.34 14.48
C VAL A 204 16.97 37.72 15.45
N THR A 205 16.63 38.39 16.54
CA THR A 205 17.61 38.80 17.58
C THR A 205 17.71 37.82 18.73
N THR A 206 16.75 36.91 18.87
CA THR A 206 16.68 35.91 19.94
C THR A 206 17.38 34.64 19.47
N GLU A 207 18.17 34.02 20.35
CA GLU A 207 18.82 32.75 20.06
C GLU A 207 17.77 31.62 19.96
N LEU A 208 17.74 30.94 18.82
CA LEU A 208 16.81 29.84 18.58
C LEU A 208 17.41 28.52 19.06
N TYR A 209 16.62 27.70 19.75
CA TYR A 209 17.08 26.36 20.10
C TYR A 209 17.25 25.48 18.84
N ALA A 210 18.08 24.44 18.95
CA ALA A 210 18.35 23.53 17.83
C ALA A 210 17.07 22.86 17.29
N TYR A 211 16.14 22.45 18.16
CA TYR A 211 14.87 21.89 17.72
C TYR A 211 14.01 22.93 16.99
N GLN A 212 13.96 24.18 17.48
CA GLN A 212 13.19 25.26 16.85
C GLN A 212 13.66 25.51 15.42
N ARG A 213 14.99 25.58 15.20
CA ARG A 213 15.55 25.68 13.84
C ARG A 213 15.16 24.52 12.95
N ARG A 214 15.24 23.30 13.45
CA ARG A 214 14.84 22.11 12.68
C ARG A 214 13.34 22.15 12.34
N SER A 215 12.49 22.56 13.28
CA SER A 215 11.06 22.76 13.03
C SER A 215 10.82 23.81 11.95
N ILE A 216 11.50 24.96 12.01
CA ILE A 216 11.39 26.03 10.99
C ILE A 216 11.87 25.52 9.62
N ALA A 217 13.02 24.84 9.55
CA ALA A 217 13.55 24.31 8.29
C ALA A 217 12.60 23.29 7.65
N VAL A 218 12.00 22.40 8.45
CA VAL A 218 10.96 21.47 7.94
C VAL A 218 9.70 22.21 7.49
N MET A 219 9.32 23.31 8.14
CA MET A 219 8.20 24.15 7.68
C MET A 219 8.50 24.78 6.32
N VAL A 220 9.70 25.34 6.11
CA VAL A 220 10.13 25.87 4.79
C VAL A 220 10.15 24.77 3.74
N GLN A 221 10.69 23.59 4.06
CA GLN A 221 10.70 22.44 3.16
C GLN A 221 9.28 22.05 2.71
N LYS A 222 8.32 21.99 3.65
CA LYS A 222 6.92 21.66 3.35
C LYS A 222 6.21 22.74 2.53
N GLU A 223 6.59 24.00 2.68
CA GLU A 223 6.05 25.09 1.87
C GLU A 223 6.61 25.08 0.44
N ALA A 224 7.91 24.79 0.30
CA ALA A 224 8.61 24.80 -0.98
C ALA A 224 8.33 23.56 -1.83
N GLU A 225 8.36 22.37 -1.22
CA GLU A 225 8.22 21.09 -1.89
C GLU A 225 7.27 20.17 -1.09
N PRO A 226 5.93 20.31 -1.28
CA PRO A 226 4.96 19.42 -0.67
C PRO A 226 5.15 17.99 -1.22
N SER A 227 5.78 17.13 -0.42
CA SER A 227 6.06 15.74 -0.80
C SER A 227 4.78 14.95 -1.06
N LYS A 228 4.83 13.97 -1.97
CA LYS A 228 3.80 12.93 -2.06
C LYS A 228 4.05 11.89 -0.98
N VAL A 229 3.03 11.59 -0.20
CA VAL A 229 3.10 10.62 0.90
C VAL A 229 2.26 9.42 0.52
N LEU A 230 2.80 8.21 0.72
CA LEU A 230 2.02 6.98 0.60
C LEU A 230 0.83 7.07 1.56
N ASP A 231 -0.35 6.61 1.15
CA ASP A 231 -1.51 6.57 2.05
C ASP A 231 -1.12 5.87 3.35
N PRO A 232 -1.16 6.56 4.51
CA PRO A 232 -0.65 6.01 5.76
C PRO A 232 -1.46 4.82 6.26
N ARG A 233 -2.63 4.53 5.66
CA ARG A 233 -3.43 3.35 5.93
C ARG A 233 -2.95 2.11 5.18
N LEU A 234 -2.15 2.29 4.13
CA LEU A 234 -1.64 1.20 3.32
C LEU A 234 -0.34 0.66 3.92
N ILE A 235 -0.30 -0.66 4.07
CA ILE A 235 0.89 -1.43 4.40
C ILE A 235 1.40 -2.07 3.12
N ALA A 236 2.70 -1.95 2.87
CA ALA A 236 3.37 -2.68 1.80
C ALA A 236 3.68 -4.11 2.26
N ILE A 237 3.34 -5.10 1.45
CA ILE A 237 3.65 -6.50 1.65
C ILE A 237 4.41 -6.99 0.44
N ASP A 238 5.50 -7.71 0.67
CA ASP A 238 6.26 -8.33 -0.41
C ASP A 238 5.46 -9.49 -1.00
N GLY A 239 5.19 -9.43 -2.31
CA GLY A 239 4.58 -10.54 -3.04
C GLY A 239 5.58 -11.69 -3.24
N HIS A 240 5.07 -12.91 -3.39
CA HIS A 240 5.91 -14.07 -3.68
C HIS A 240 6.51 -14.06 -5.10
N ASP A 241 6.12 -13.11 -5.95
CA ASP A 241 6.72 -12.81 -7.25
C ASP A 241 7.83 -11.74 -7.18
N GLY A 242 8.16 -11.27 -5.97
CA GLY A 242 9.12 -10.20 -5.73
C GLY A 242 8.57 -8.79 -6.00
N THR A 243 7.28 -8.66 -6.37
CA THR A 243 6.63 -7.38 -6.55
C THR A 243 5.84 -7.02 -5.29
N PRO A 244 6.08 -5.86 -4.66
CA PRO A 244 5.31 -5.45 -3.50
C PRO A 244 3.88 -5.09 -3.90
N TRP A 245 2.93 -5.37 -3.01
CA TRP A 245 1.55 -4.96 -3.11
C TRP A 245 1.10 -4.29 -1.82
N TYR A 246 -0.03 -3.59 -1.85
CA TYR A 246 -0.45 -2.71 -0.78
C TYR A 246 -1.80 -3.12 -0.25
N THR A 247 -1.98 -3.07 1.06
CA THR A 247 -3.26 -3.38 1.68
C THR A 247 -3.61 -2.45 2.82
N ASP A 248 -4.90 -2.08 2.89
CA ASP A 248 -5.48 -1.42 4.05
C ASP A 248 -6.02 -2.52 4.97
N PRO A 249 -5.38 -2.83 6.11
CA PRO A 249 -5.82 -3.89 7.01
C PRO A 249 -7.20 -3.61 7.59
N VAL A 250 -7.59 -2.35 7.76
CA VAL A 250 -8.86 -1.95 8.37
C VAL A 250 -9.99 -2.04 7.34
N ALA A 251 -9.80 -1.46 6.15
CA ALA A 251 -10.81 -1.49 5.10
C ALA A 251 -10.83 -2.80 4.31
N GLY A 252 -9.76 -3.61 4.39
CA GLY A 252 -9.55 -4.81 3.59
C GLY A 252 -9.39 -4.51 2.10
N THR A 253 -8.86 -3.33 1.75
CA THR A 253 -8.60 -2.91 0.36
C THR A 253 -7.24 -3.45 -0.07
N ILE A 254 -7.15 -4.03 -1.27
CA ILE A 254 -5.91 -4.58 -1.82
C ILE A 254 -5.58 -3.83 -3.10
N LEU A 255 -4.36 -3.34 -3.25
CA LEU A 255 -3.91 -2.59 -4.42
C LEU A 255 -2.61 -3.19 -4.93
N ARG A 256 -2.46 -3.28 -6.26
CA ARG A 256 -1.19 -3.63 -6.88
C ARG A 256 -0.28 -2.40 -6.92
N GLU A 257 -0.83 -1.23 -7.23
CA GLU A 257 -0.08 0.02 -7.24
C GLU A 257 -0.26 0.82 -5.94
N PRO A 258 0.79 1.51 -5.47
CA PRO A 258 0.69 2.38 -4.31
C PRO A 258 -0.26 3.55 -4.56
N ARG A 259 -1.08 3.89 -3.56
CA ARG A 259 -1.88 5.13 -3.56
C ARG A 259 -1.14 6.21 -2.80
N TYR A 260 -0.87 7.32 -3.47
CA TYR A 260 -0.27 8.52 -2.86
C TYR A 260 -1.33 9.59 -2.60
N TYR A 261 -1.10 10.36 -1.54
CA TYR A 261 -1.73 11.66 -1.34
C TYR A 261 -0.70 12.75 -1.64
N ASP A 262 -1.15 13.77 -2.36
CA ASP A 262 -0.36 14.97 -2.53
C ASP A 262 -0.28 15.71 -1.19
N GLY A 263 0.95 16.04 -0.79
CA GLY A 263 1.19 16.89 0.37
C GLY A 263 0.56 18.26 0.19
N VAL A 264 0.20 18.89 1.30
CA VAL A 264 -0.27 20.27 1.31
C VAL A 264 0.90 21.21 1.62
N CYS A 265 0.90 22.40 1.03
CA CYS A 265 1.79 23.47 1.46
C CYS A 265 1.43 23.87 2.90
N GLY A 266 2.35 23.67 3.84
CA GLY A 266 2.18 23.98 5.25
C GLY A 266 1.86 22.76 6.13
N GLY A 267 1.25 23.01 7.30
CA GLY A 267 0.94 21.94 8.25
C GLY A 267 0.55 22.44 9.64
N ILE A 268 0.54 21.52 10.60
CA ILE A 268 0.19 21.78 12.00
C ILE A 268 1.47 21.80 12.84
N LEU A 269 1.73 22.92 13.51
CA LEU A 269 2.82 23.04 14.49
C LEU A 269 2.31 22.61 15.88
N ALA A 270 2.53 21.34 16.22
CA ALA A 270 2.00 20.70 17.44
C ALA A 270 3.05 20.51 18.55
N GLU A 271 4.03 21.41 18.66
CA GLU A 271 5.05 21.37 19.72
C GLU A 271 4.43 21.60 21.11
N GLU A 272 5.10 21.12 22.16
CA GLU A 272 4.63 21.24 23.56
C GLU A 272 4.33 22.69 23.97
N MET A 273 3.43 22.90 24.93
CA MET A 273 3.17 24.22 25.50
C MET A 273 4.46 24.81 26.10
N GLY A 274 4.75 26.08 25.82
CA GLY A 274 5.97 26.75 26.30
C GLY A 274 7.22 26.59 25.42
N SER A 275 7.19 25.77 24.36
CA SER A 275 8.31 25.56 23.41
C SER A 275 8.64 26.75 22.48
N GLY A 276 7.99 27.89 22.65
CA GLY A 276 8.23 29.06 21.80
C GLY A 276 7.66 28.93 20.38
N LYS A 277 6.50 28.29 20.19
CA LYS A 277 5.78 28.26 18.90
C LYS A 277 5.65 29.62 18.23
N THR A 278 5.44 30.68 19.01
CA THR A 278 5.37 32.06 18.49
C THR A 278 6.68 32.50 17.85
N ILE A 279 7.83 32.25 18.50
CA ILE A 279 9.13 32.63 17.93
C ILE A 279 9.46 31.76 16.71
N ILE A 280 9.07 30.48 16.71
CA ILE A 280 9.16 29.59 15.53
C ILE A 280 8.42 30.22 14.33
N CYS A 281 7.16 30.62 14.50
CA CYS A 281 6.38 31.22 13.42
C CYS A 281 6.95 32.57 12.94
N LEU A 282 7.40 33.43 13.86
CA LEU A 282 8.00 34.72 13.48
C LEU A 282 9.32 34.53 12.72
N ALA A 283 10.17 33.60 13.17
CA ALA A 283 11.41 33.26 12.50
C ALA A 283 11.16 32.66 11.11
N LEU A 284 10.13 31.81 10.95
CA LEU A 284 9.69 31.32 9.65
C LEU A 284 9.31 32.47 8.71
N ILE A 285 8.45 33.39 9.15
CA ILE A 285 8.03 34.56 8.34
C ILE A 285 9.24 35.40 7.93
N LEU A 286 10.21 35.61 8.83
CA LEU A 286 11.41 36.38 8.53
C LEU A 286 12.33 35.65 7.54
N ALA A 287 12.49 34.33 7.69
CA ALA A 287 13.28 33.50 6.80
C ALA A 287 12.69 33.48 5.38
N THR A 288 11.36 33.41 5.25
CA THR A 288 10.68 33.33 3.95
C THR A 288 10.25 34.68 3.39
N ARG A 289 10.47 35.80 4.10
CA ARG A 289 9.98 37.14 3.74
C ARG A 289 10.32 37.58 2.31
N ASN A 290 11.49 37.17 1.82
CA ASN A 290 11.99 37.57 0.52
C ASN A 290 11.74 36.50 -0.57
N LEU A 291 11.09 35.38 -0.23
CA LEU A 291 10.74 34.34 -1.17
C LEU A 291 9.54 34.78 -2.03
N PRO A 292 9.56 34.52 -3.35
CA PRO A 292 8.46 34.86 -4.23
C PRO A 292 7.24 33.99 -3.90
N THR A 293 6.06 34.62 -3.85
CA THR A 293 4.79 33.89 -3.72
C THR A 293 4.34 33.37 -5.08
N ARG A 294 3.82 32.15 -5.12
CA ARG A 294 3.22 31.57 -6.32
C ARG A 294 1.70 31.59 -6.20
N PRO A 295 0.96 32.05 -7.23
CA PRO A 295 -0.49 31.95 -7.21
C PRO A 295 -0.91 30.47 -7.21
N PRO A 296 -2.08 30.14 -6.62
CA PRO A 296 -2.66 28.81 -6.72
C PRO A 296 -2.79 28.37 -8.17
N GLU A 297 -2.62 27.08 -8.45
CA GLU A 297 -2.61 26.55 -9.83
C GLU A 297 -3.86 26.92 -10.64
N LEU A 298 -5.02 26.99 -9.99
CA LEU A 298 -6.30 27.43 -10.59
C LEU A 298 -6.23 28.84 -11.20
N TYR A 299 -5.30 29.68 -10.72
CA TYR A 299 -5.10 31.06 -11.17
C TYR A 299 -3.81 31.25 -11.96
N ARG A 300 -2.99 30.20 -12.17
CA ARG A 300 -1.83 30.29 -13.06
C ARG A 300 -2.33 30.39 -14.50
N GLY A 301 -1.83 31.39 -15.22
CA GLY A 301 -2.16 31.55 -16.63
C GLY A 301 -1.64 30.36 -17.45
N ILE A 302 -2.49 29.80 -18.31
CA ILE A 302 -2.18 28.62 -19.15
C ILE A 302 -0.98 28.86 -20.09
N SER A 303 -0.63 30.12 -20.34
CA SER A 303 0.51 30.51 -21.14
C SER A 303 0.97 31.93 -20.79
N CYS A 304 2.26 32.22 -21.02
CA CYS A 304 2.70 33.60 -21.08
C CYS A 304 1.90 34.31 -22.18
N PRO A 305 1.33 35.50 -21.91
CA PRO A 305 0.68 36.25 -22.96
C PRO A 305 1.67 36.52 -24.09
N GLU A 306 1.38 36.05 -25.30
CA GLU A 306 2.16 36.40 -26.49
C GLU A 306 1.94 37.88 -26.79
N ARG A 307 2.98 38.69 -26.57
CA ARG A 307 2.90 40.15 -26.75
C ARG A 307 3.49 40.54 -28.11
N THR A 308 2.76 41.33 -28.87
CA THR A 308 3.20 41.87 -30.18
C THR A 308 4.19 43.03 -30.05
N LYS A 309 4.33 43.62 -28.85
CA LYS A 309 5.27 44.70 -28.52
C LYS A 309 5.91 44.47 -27.15
N ILE A 310 7.09 45.05 -26.93
CA ILE A 310 7.77 45.06 -25.64
C ILE A 310 6.87 45.80 -24.63
N ALA A 311 6.50 45.12 -23.55
CA ALA A 311 5.68 45.70 -22.49
C ALA A 311 6.53 46.45 -21.46
N SER A 312 5.87 47.17 -20.56
CA SER A 312 6.57 47.84 -19.46
C SER A 312 7.29 46.82 -18.56
N LEU A 313 8.35 47.25 -17.87
CA LEU A 313 9.05 46.42 -16.89
C LEU A 313 8.08 45.85 -15.85
N ALA A 314 7.10 46.64 -15.41
CA ALA A 314 6.07 46.23 -14.46
C ALA A 314 5.22 45.08 -15.00
N ASP A 315 4.77 45.16 -16.27
CA ASP A 315 3.98 44.10 -16.90
C ASP A 315 4.79 42.82 -17.17
N MET A 316 6.09 42.96 -17.42
CA MET A 316 7.00 41.82 -17.59
C MET A 316 7.31 41.15 -16.25
N ALA A 317 7.53 41.93 -15.18
CA ALA A 317 7.72 41.42 -13.83
C ALA A 317 6.45 40.71 -13.31
N ALA A 318 5.28 41.33 -13.52
CA ALA A 318 3.99 40.73 -13.15
C ALA A 318 3.75 39.40 -13.89
N ALA A 319 4.02 39.37 -15.21
CA ALA A 319 3.88 38.13 -15.99
C ALA A 319 4.86 37.02 -15.55
N CYS A 320 6.07 37.40 -15.12
CA CYS A 320 7.04 36.45 -14.58
C CYS A 320 6.64 35.93 -13.19
N ALA A 321 5.99 36.76 -12.36
CA ALA A 321 5.50 36.36 -11.03
C ALA A 321 4.25 35.46 -11.10
N THR A 322 3.46 35.57 -12.16
CA THR A 322 2.28 34.70 -12.40
C THR A 322 2.61 33.39 -13.12
N ARG A 323 3.90 33.11 -13.34
CA ARG A 323 4.38 31.89 -14.01
C ARG A 323 4.26 30.66 -13.11
#